data_AF-A0AAD7H5E5-F1
#
_entry.id   AF-A0AAD7H5E5-F1
#
_cell.length_a   1.000
_cell.length_b   1.000
_cell.length_c   1.000
_cell.angle_alpha   90.00
_cell.angle_beta   90.00
_cell.angle_gamma   90.00
#
_symmetry.space_group_name_H-M   'P 1'
#
loop_
_entity.id
_entity.type
_entity.pdbx_description
1 polymer ?
#
loop_
_entity_poly.entity_id
_entity_poly.type
_entity_poly.pdbx_seq_one_letter_code
_entity_poly.pdbx_strand_id
1 'polypeptide(L)'
;MAIDLFQHPGNLVLPSSIFRAFGPKSFADYIKDLRALFDHHPYLHHNFSNSILPCVTFNLDPRSATFGHKDTLNRALGWCIVTNDGDFDYKKSAHLYLEQLKLVVEFPPAATTCLPSVVLTHSNTPLAPGETQYSITQYAYGFQTAKQLLARKGGCAIKAELNGAVGQRHEAGVNLFSKLSELSANHVANFFN
;
A
#
# COMPACT_ATOMS: atom_id res chain seq x y z
N MET A 1 -6.75 24.01 16.20
CA MET A 1 -7.26 22.65 15.90
C MET A 1 -6.03 21.75 15.84
N ALA A 2 -5.79 20.95 16.87
CA ALA A 2 -4.68 19.98 16.84
C ALA A 2 -5.09 18.86 15.88
N ILE A 3 -4.20 18.47 14.99
CA ILE A 3 -4.42 17.35 14.08
C ILE A 3 -4.43 16.07 14.93
N ASP A 4 -5.58 15.42 15.07
CA ASP A 4 -5.78 14.22 15.91
C ASP A 4 -4.98 13.00 15.41
N LEU A 5 -4.50 13.06 14.17
CA LEU A 5 -3.71 12.05 13.45
C LEU A 5 -2.54 11.46 14.27
N PHE A 6 -1.95 12.27 15.16
CA PHE A 6 -0.80 11.91 15.99
C PHE A 6 -1.15 11.62 17.46
N GLN A 7 -2.39 11.88 17.90
CA GLN A 7 -2.82 11.58 19.26
C GLN A 7 -3.19 10.10 19.43
N HIS A 8 -3.48 9.40 18.32
CA HIS A 8 -3.71 7.96 18.28
C HIS A 8 -2.44 7.22 17.80
N PRO A 9 -1.57 6.73 18.70
CA PRO A 9 -0.32 6.07 18.30
C PRO A 9 -0.55 4.84 17.40
N GLY A 10 -1.73 4.22 17.45
CA GLY A 10 -2.12 3.14 16.53
C GLY A 10 -2.02 3.50 15.05
N ASN A 11 -2.25 4.77 14.68
CA ASN A 11 -2.22 5.25 13.29
C ASN A 11 -0.84 5.14 12.64
N LEU A 12 0.23 5.13 13.44
CA LEU A 12 1.61 4.97 12.98
C LEU A 12 2.11 3.52 13.10
N VAL A 13 1.55 2.76 14.05
CA VAL A 13 2.09 1.48 14.53
C VAL A 13 1.44 0.27 13.84
N LEU A 14 0.16 0.36 13.49
CA LEU A 14 -0.59 -0.77 12.95
C LEU A 14 -0.36 -1.13 11.46
N PRO A 15 0.12 -0.22 10.56
CA PRO A 15 0.16 -0.52 9.13
C PRO A 15 0.87 -1.82 8.76
N SER A 16 2.10 -2.05 9.22
CA SER A 16 2.81 -3.29 8.91
C SER A 16 2.17 -4.53 9.53
N SER A 17 1.52 -4.42 10.69
CA SER A 17 0.80 -5.52 11.32
C SER A 17 -0.45 -5.91 10.52
N ILE A 18 -1.21 -4.92 10.02
CA ILE A 18 -2.38 -5.17 9.16
C ILE A 18 -1.95 -5.81 7.84
N PHE A 19 -0.87 -5.31 7.23
CA PHE A 19 -0.35 -5.90 6.00
C PHE A 19 0.13 -7.34 6.22
N ARG A 20 0.86 -7.61 7.31
CA ARG A 20 1.22 -8.98 7.68
C ARG A 20 -0.02 -9.85 7.87
N ALA A 21 -1.04 -9.34 8.54
CA ALA A 21 -2.27 -10.07 8.86
C ALA A 21 -3.08 -10.47 7.62
N PHE A 22 -3.26 -9.56 6.65
CA PHE A 22 -4.17 -9.79 5.51
C PHE A 22 -3.45 -10.09 4.19
N GLY A 23 -2.15 -9.82 4.10
CA GLY A 23 -1.32 -10.09 2.92
C GLY A 23 -0.05 -10.87 3.24
N PRO A 24 -0.09 -12.00 3.98
CA PRO A 24 1.11 -12.67 4.52
C PRO A 24 2.15 -13.04 3.45
N LYS A 25 1.70 -13.56 2.30
CA LYS A 25 2.60 -13.91 1.17
C LYS A 25 3.29 -12.67 0.58
N SER A 26 2.50 -11.64 0.23
CA SER A 26 3.02 -10.37 -0.29
C SER A 26 3.90 -9.66 0.73
N PHE A 27 3.60 -9.74 2.02
CA PHE A 27 4.41 -9.20 3.11
C PHE A 27 5.77 -9.89 3.23
N ALA A 28 5.81 -11.23 3.19
CA ALA A 28 7.05 -11.99 3.22
C ALA A 28 7.94 -11.68 2.00
N ASP A 29 7.32 -11.59 0.83
CA ASP A 29 7.98 -11.19 -0.42
C ASP A 29 8.49 -9.74 -0.37
N TYR A 30 7.75 -8.83 0.27
CA TYR A 30 8.17 -7.46 0.56
C TYR A 30 9.43 -7.40 1.42
N ILE A 31 9.45 -8.17 2.51
CA ILE A 31 10.57 -8.21 3.44
C ILE A 31 11.83 -8.71 2.73
N LYS A 32 11.70 -9.73 1.87
CA LYS A 32 12.84 -10.25 1.10
C LYS A 32 13.50 -9.13 0.27
N ASP A 33 12.71 -8.40 -0.51
CA ASP A 33 13.22 -7.32 -1.38
C ASP A 33 13.78 -6.15 -0.57
N LEU A 34 13.07 -5.73 0.47
CA LEU A 34 13.51 -4.61 1.31
C LEU A 34 14.76 -4.94 2.12
N ARG A 35 14.90 -6.18 2.64
CA ARG A 35 16.14 -6.60 3.30
C ARG A 35 17.34 -6.47 2.36
N ALA A 36 17.22 -7.01 1.15
CA ALA A 36 18.29 -6.89 0.16
C ALA A 36 18.64 -5.42 -0.16
N LEU A 37 17.63 -4.54 -0.23
CA LEU A 37 17.85 -3.11 -0.44
C LEU A 37 18.60 -2.44 0.74
N PHE A 38 18.16 -2.69 1.97
CA PHE A 38 18.75 -2.08 3.17
C PHE A 38 20.14 -2.65 3.49
N ASP A 39 20.36 -3.95 3.22
CA ASP A 39 21.67 -4.59 3.34
C ASP A 39 22.67 -3.97 2.34
N HIS A 40 22.20 -3.65 1.12
CA HIS A 40 23.04 -3.01 0.11
C HIS A 40 23.29 -1.52 0.37
N HIS A 41 22.35 -0.84 1.05
CA HIS A 41 22.42 0.58 1.37
C HIS A 41 22.29 0.82 2.88
N PRO A 42 23.37 0.64 3.66
CA PRO A 42 23.32 0.69 5.13
C PRO A 42 23.01 2.08 5.71
N TYR A 43 23.01 3.12 4.87
CA TYR A 43 22.60 4.48 5.24
C TYR A 43 21.08 4.71 5.15
N LEU A 44 20.31 3.73 4.65
CA LEU A 44 18.86 3.83 4.63
C LEU A 44 18.29 3.58 6.03
N HIS A 45 17.29 4.36 6.39
CA HIS A 45 16.57 4.24 7.66
C HIS A 45 15.07 4.12 7.40
N HIS A 46 14.39 3.30 8.20
CA HIS A 46 12.93 3.24 8.18
C HIS A 46 12.35 4.51 8.81
N ASN A 47 11.21 4.99 8.29
CA ASN A 47 10.49 6.12 8.87
C ASN A 47 9.97 5.81 10.29
N PHE A 48 9.61 4.55 10.53
CA PHE A 48 9.11 4.06 11.82
C PHE A 48 9.76 2.73 12.16
N SER A 49 10.18 2.54 13.43
CA SER A 49 10.88 1.32 13.89
C SER A 49 10.04 0.05 13.79
N ASN A 50 8.73 0.20 13.68
CA ASN A 50 7.74 -0.87 13.64
C ASN A 50 7.02 -0.97 12.28
N SER A 51 7.52 -0.28 11.25
CA SER A 51 7.00 -0.42 9.90
C SER A 51 8.06 -0.90 8.92
N ILE A 52 7.73 -1.93 8.15
CA ILE A 52 8.58 -2.39 7.05
C ILE A 52 8.50 -1.43 5.86
N LEU A 53 7.48 -0.57 5.77
CA LEU A 53 7.26 0.25 4.59
C LEU A 53 8.27 1.41 4.54
N PRO A 54 8.99 1.58 3.42
CA PRO A 54 10.09 2.55 3.32
C PRO A 54 9.61 3.99 3.07
N CYS A 55 8.34 4.19 2.66
CA CYS A 55 7.80 5.50 2.33
C CYS A 55 6.55 5.81 3.16
N VAL A 56 6.38 7.08 3.50
CA VAL A 56 5.19 7.62 4.16
C VAL A 56 4.83 8.98 3.56
N THR A 57 3.53 9.21 3.38
CA THR A 57 2.96 10.52 3.01
C THR A 57 1.93 10.92 4.05
N PHE A 58 2.01 12.17 4.50
CA PHE A 58 1.01 12.81 5.33
C PHE A 58 0.16 13.74 4.46
N ASN A 59 -1.09 13.37 4.21
CA ASN A 59 -2.03 14.22 3.48
C ASN A 59 -2.69 15.16 4.49
N LEU A 60 -2.13 16.38 4.60
CA LEU A 60 -2.48 17.36 5.64
C LEU A 60 -3.37 18.51 5.15
N ASP A 61 -3.79 18.50 3.89
CA ASP A 61 -4.83 19.42 3.44
C ASP A 61 -6.16 18.98 4.06
N PRO A 62 -6.82 19.80 4.89
CA PRO A 62 -8.02 19.41 5.63
C PRO A 62 -9.21 19.10 4.73
N ARG A 63 -9.15 19.44 3.43
CA ARG A 63 -10.25 19.26 2.49
C ARG A 63 -9.80 18.65 1.17
N SER A 64 -8.98 17.59 1.26
CA SER A 64 -8.55 16.85 0.08
C SER A 64 -9.65 15.95 -0.48
N ALA A 65 -9.92 16.04 -1.78
CA ALA A 65 -10.62 15.04 -2.56
C ALA A 65 -9.76 14.67 -3.77
N THR A 66 -9.87 13.45 -4.25
CA THR A 66 -9.05 12.95 -5.35
C THR A 66 -9.90 12.52 -6.53
N PHE A 67 -9.36 12.70 -7.73
CA PHE A 67 -9.88 12.00 -8.91
C PHE A 67 -9.39 10.55 -8.89
N GLY A 68 -10.08 9.67 -9.63
CA GLY A 68 -9.65 8.29 -9.81
C GLY A 68 -8.21 8.21 -10.32
N HIS A 69 -7.31 7.59 -9.55
CA HIS A 69 -5.91 7.47 -9.90
C HIS A 69 -5.34 6.10 -9.49
N LYS A 70 -4.12 5.83 -9.98
CA LYS A 70 -3.29 4.69 -9.59
C LYS A 70 -1.92 5.20 -9.20
N ASP A 71 -1.34 4.62 -8.16
CA ASP A 71 0.01 4.95 -7.72
C ASP A 71 1.05 4.23 -8.56
N THR A 72 1.12 4.51 -9.85
CA THR A 72 1.88 3.71 -10.83
C THR A 72 3.38 3.54 -10.56
N LEU A 73 3.93 4.33 -9.64
CA LEU A 73 5.33 4.30 -9.22
C LEU A 73 5.57 3.49 -7.93
N ASN A 74 4.50 3.00 -7.30
CA ASN A 74 4.57 2.07 -6.18
C ASN A 74 4.90 0.65 -6.67
N ARG A 75 5.22 -0.24 -5.74
CA ARG A 75 5.41 -1.67 -6.03
C ARG A 75 4.14 -2.25 -6.65
N ALA A 76 4.24 -2.78 -7.87
CA ALA A 76 3.08 -3.23 -8.65
C ALA A 76 2.20 -4.28 -7.95
N LEU A 77 2.82 -5.18 -7.18
CA LEU A 77 2.15 -6.26 -6.42
C LEU A 77 2.18 -5.98 -4.91
N GLY A 78 2.36 -4.70 -4.56
CA GLY A 78 2.44 -4.24 -3.20
C GLY A 78 1.14 -3.69 -2.66
N TRP A 79 1.16 -3.44 -1.35
CA TRP A 79 0.05 -2.84 -0.62
C TRP A 79 0.41 -1.42 -0.21
N CYS A 80 -0.53 -0.52 -0.45
CA CYS A 80 -0.56 0.83 0.07
C CYS A 80 -1.48 0.81 1.29
N ILE A 81 -1.03 1.37 2.40
CA ILE A 81 -1.73 1.34 3.66
C ILE A 81 -2.14 2.75 4.02
N VAL A 82 -3.44 3.00 4.03
CA VAL A 82 -4.00 4.32 4.26
C VAL A 82 -4.70 4.29 5.61
N THR A 83 -4.33 5.21 6.49
CA THR A 83 -5.04 5.49 7.73
C THR A 83 -5.76 6.81 7.57
N ASN A 84 -7.08 6.80 7.71
CA ASN A 84 -7.92 7.98 7.61
C ASN A 84 -8.12 8.62 8.98
N ASP A 85 -8.26 9.93 9.03
CA ASP A 85 -8.60 10.64 10.25
C ASP A 85 -9.25 12.00 9.98
N GLY A 86 -9.75 12.65 11.02
CA GLY A 86 -10.38 13.96 10.96
C GLY A 86 -11.79 13.99 11.54
N ASP A 87 -12.46 15.12 11.35
CA ASP A 87 -13.81 15.37 11.86
C ASP A 87 -14.79 15.47 10.68
N PHE A 88 -15.48 14.37 10.40
CA PHE A 88 -16.45 14.25 9.30
C PHE A 88 -17.46 13.11 9.56
N ASP A 89 -18.64 13.20 8.96
CA ASP A 89 -19.63 12.12 8.95
C ASP A 89 -19.29 11.09 7.87
N TYR A 90 -18.54 10.05 8.26
CA TYR A 90 -18.07 8.99 7.35
C TYR A 90 -19.18 8.22 6.63
N LYS A 91 -20.45 8.36 7.05
CA LYS A 91 -21.60 7.78 6.35
C LYS A 91 -22.07 8.65 5.18
N LYS A 92 -21.66 9.92 5.14
CA LYS A 92 -22.08 10.90 4.12
C LYS A 92 -20.93 11.38 3.23
N SER A 93 -19.70 11.39 3.71
CA SER A 93 -18.57 11.97 3.01
C SER A 93 -17.27 11.16 3.19
N ALA A 94 -16.22 11.56 2.45
CA ALA A 94 -14.88 10.96 2.53
C ALA A 94 -14.84 9.43 2.30
N HIS A 95 -15.77 8.92 1.49
CA HIS A 95 -15.82 7.50 1.13
C HIS A 95 -14.66 7.13 0.21
N LEU A 96 -14.11 5.93 0.40
CA LEU A 96 -13.15 5.34 -0.52
C LEU A 96 -13.88 4.71 -1.70
N TYR A 97 -13.61 5.17 -2.91
CA TYR A 97 -14.12 4.58 -4.13
C TYR A 97 -13.06 3.67 -4.78
N LEU A 98 -13.45 2.45 -5.12
CA LEU A 98 -12.63 1.44 -5.80
C LEU A 98 -13.29 1.09 -7.14
N GLU A 99 -12.79 1.69 -8.23
CA GLU A 99 -13.50 1.74 -9.52
C GLU A 99 -13.70 0.36 -10.16
N GLN A 100 -12.64 -0.44 -10.27
CA GLN A 100 -12.69 -1.78 -10.86
C GLN A 100 -13.62 -2.72 -10.07
N LEU A 101 -13.77 -2.50 -8.77
CA LEU A 101 -14.65 -3.28 -7.90
C LEU A 101 -16.08 -2.71 -7.86
N LYS A 102 -16.30 -1.52 -8.44
CA LYS A 102 -17.55 -0.77 -8.37
C LYS A 102 -18.05 -0.62 -6.92
N LEU A 103 -17.11 -0.40 -6.00
CA LEU A 103 -17.38 -0.37 -4.56
C LEU A 103 -17.13 1.04 -4.01
N VAL A 104 -18.10 1.55 -3.26
CA VAL A 104 -17.96 2.73 -2.40
C VAL A 104 -17.93 2.23 -0.97
N VAL A 105 -16.86 2.55 -0.25
CA VAL A 105 -16.62 2.08 1.12
C VAL A 105 -16.69 3.28 2.06
N GLU A 106 -17.59 3.20 3.04
CA GLU A 106 -17.55 4.06 4.21
C GLU A 106 -16.20 3.90 4.91
N PHE A 107 -15.42 4.98 5.04
CA PHE A 107 -14.07 4.94 5.58
C PHE A 107 -13.94 5.84 6.82
N PRO A 108 -14.23 5.31 8.03
CA PRO A 108 -14.30 6.13 9.25
C PRO A 108 -12.98 6.82 9.62
N PRO A 109 -13.03 7.92 10.41
CA PRO A 109 -11.86 8.41 11.12
C PRO A 109 -11.19 7.32 11.96
N ALA A 110 -9.87 7.38 12.08
CA ALA A 110 -9.00 6.37 12.68
C ALA A 110 -9.06 4.96 12.06
N ALA A 111 -9.79 4.75 10.95
CA ALA A 111 -9.79 3.48 10.24
C ALA A 111 -8.54 3.34 9.36
N THR A 112 -8.04 2.12 9.22
CA THR A 112 -6.92 1.78 8.34
C THR A 112 -7.36 0.76 7.30
N THR A 113 -6.95 0.96 6.04
CA THR A 113 -7.18 0.01 4.96
C THR A 113 -5.88 -0.30 4.23
N CYS A 114 -5.79 -1.51 3.67
CA CYS A 114 -4.74 -1.91 2.75
C CYS A 114 -5.35 -2.05 1.36
N LEU A 115 -4.74 -1.44 0.34
CA LEU A 115 -5.15 -1.64 -1.05
C LEU A 115 -3.96 -1.80 -2.01
N PRO A 116 -4.09 -2.62 -3.07
CA PRO A 116 -3.10 -2.67 -4.15
C PRO A 116 -3.25 -1.46 -5.06
N SER A 117 -2.66 -0.33 -4.65
CA SER A 117 -2.90 0.99 -5.26
C SER A 117 -2.34 1.17 -6.68
N VAL A 118 -1.48 0.26 -7.14
CA VAL A 118 -1.04 0.19 -8.54
C VAL A 118 -2.06 -0.51 -9.43
N VAL A 119 -2.83 -1.45 -8.86
CA VAL A 119 -3.76 -2.30 -9.62
C VAL A 119 -5.14 -1.65 -9.68
N LEU A 120 -5.64 -1.19 -8.53
CA LEU A 120 -6.95 -0.59 -8.37
C LEU A 120 -6.89 0.93 -8.56
N THR A 121 -7.73 1.43 -9.47
CA THR A 121 -8.03 2.85 -9.54
C THR A 121 -8.88 3.21 -8.33
N HIS A 122 -8.44 4.21 -7.59
CA HIS A 122 -9.07 4.60 -6.35
C HIS A 122 -9.14 6.11 -6.20
N SER A 123 -10.07 6.56 -5.37
CA SER A 123 -10.25 7.96 -5.00
C SER A 123 -11.02 8.09 -3.69
N ASN A 124 -11.11 9.30 -3.14
CA ASN A 124 -11.99 9.64 -2.04
C ASN A 124 -13.06 10.66 -2.45
N THR A 125 -14.27 10.52 -1.92
CA THR A 125 -15.36 11.47 -2.19
C THR A 125 -15.16 12.81 -1.46
N PRO A 126 -15.72 13.92 -1.97
CA PRO A 126 -15.63 15.21 -1.29
C PRO A 126 -16.25 15.22 0.11
N LEU A 127 -15.71 16.09 0.96
CA LEU A 127 -16.26 16.42 2.27
C LEU A 127 -17.47 17.36 2.20
N ALA A 128 -18.39 17.23 3.16
CA ALA A 128 -19.46 18.21 3.37
C ALA A 128 -18.90 19.51 3.97
N PRO A 129 -19.59 20.66 3.86
CA PRO A 129 -19.14 21.92 4.47
C PRO A 129 -18.90 21.81 5.98
N GLY A 130 -17.82 22.43 6.48
CA GLY A 130 -17.41 22.38 7.89
C GLY A 130 -16.55 21.16 8.29
N GLU A 131 -16.60 20.06 7.54
CA GLU A 131 -15.82 18.85 7.82
C GLU A 131 -14.34 18.98 7.46
N THR A 132 -13.51 18.14 8.07
CA THR A 132 -12.06 18.01 7.82
C THR A 132 -11.62 16.55 7.71
N GLN A 133 -10.68 16.27 6.82
CA GLN A 133 -10.07 14.94 6.64
C GLN A 133 -8.57 15.08 6.48
N TYR A 134 -7.85 14.14 7.08
CA TYR A 134 -6.41 13.95 6.94
C TYR A 134 -6.13 12.46 6.73
N SER A 135 -4.96 12.12 6.18
CA SER A 135 -4.57 10.72 6.13
C SER A 135 -3.06 10.50 6.19
N ILE A 136 -2.69 9.31 6.67
CA ILE A 136 -1.32 8.79 6.59
C ILE A 136 -1.32 7.64 5.60
N THR A 137 -0.44 7.71 4.61
CA THR A 137 -0.28 6.65 3.62
C THR A 137 1.12 6.08 3.72
N GLN A 138 1.27 4.79 4.00
CA GLN A 138 2.55 4.07 3.98
C GLN A 138 2.60 3.11 2.79
N TYR A 139 3.73 3.08 2.09
CA TYR A 139 3.88 2.35 0.82
C TYR A 139 5.35 2.08 0.49
N ALA A 140 5.64 1.40 -0.63
CA ALA A 140 6.97 1.45 -1.23
C ALA A 140 6.92 1.98 -2.66
N TYR A 141 7.83 2.91 -2.92
CA TYR A 141 7.98 3.67 -4.14
C TYR A 141 9.39 3.51 -4.71
N GLY A 142 9.57 3.94 -5.96
CA GLY A 142 10.89 4.03 -6.59
C GLY A 142 11.21 2.81 -7.45
N PHE A 143 10.18 2.06 -7.83
CA PHE A 143 10.36 0.90 -8.69
C PHE A 143 10.61 1.31 -10.13
N GLN A 144 11.58 0.64 -10.75
CA GLN A 144 11.90 0.86 -12.15
C GLN A 144 10.75 0.36 -13.04
N THR A 145 10.20 1.26 -13.86
CA THR A 145 9.20 0.90 -14.87
C THR A 145 9.81 -0.01 -15.95
N ALA A 146 8.98 -0.80 -16.63
CA ALA A 146 9.43 -1.62 -17.77
C ALA A 146 10.12 -0.77 -18.85
N LYS A 147 9.65 0.46 -19.09
CA LYS A 147 10.26 1.41 -20.01
C LYS A 147 11.68 1.80 -19.58
N GLN A 148 11.85 2.15 -18.30
CA GLN A 148 13.17 2.49 -17.76
C GLN A 148 14.13 1.28 -17.78
N LEU A 149 13.64 0.07 -17.51
CA LEU A 149 14.45 -1.15 -17.57
C LEU A 149 14.94 -1.41 -18.99
N LEU A 150 14.05 -1.33 -19.98
CA LEU A 150 14.38 -1.55 -21.40
C LEU A 150 15.37 -0.52 -21.95
N ALA A 151 15.43 0.68 -21.39
CA ALA A 151 16.40 1.71 -21.78
C ALA A 151 17.84 1.41 -21.31
N ARG A 152 18.05 0.47 -20.38
CA ARG A 152 19.39 0.10 -19.88
C ARG A 152 20.08 -0.89 -20.82
N LYS A 153 21.41 -0.84 -20.87
CA LYS A 153 22.22 -1.89 -21.50
C LYS A 153 21.91 -3.24 -20.85
N GLY A 154 21.53 -4.23 -21.66
CA GLY A 154 21.11 -5.56 -21.19
C GLY A 154 19.67 -5.63 -20.64
N GLY A 155 18.92 -4.52 -20.67
CA GLY A 155 17.56 -4.45 -20.12
C GLY A 155 16.58 -5.46 -20.70
N CYS A 156 16.70 -5.78 -22.00
CA CYS A 156 15.90 -6.82 -22.64
C CYS A 156 16.12 -8.21 -22.03
N ALA A 157 17.37 -8.59 -21.78
CA ALA A 157 17.71 -9.88 -21.19
C ALA A 157 17.22 -9.97 -19.74
N ILE A 158 17.48 -8.94 -18.95
CA ILE A 158 16.99 -8.84 -17.56
C ILE A 158 15.46 -8.93 -17.52
N LYS A 159 14.77 -8.21 -18.41
CA LYS A 159 13.30 -8.26 -18.47
C LYS A 159 12.79 -9.65 -18.86
N ALA A 160 13.46 -10.34 -19.78
CA ALA A 160 13.08 -11.70 -20.19
C ALA A 160 13.24 -12.68 -19.02
N GLU A 161 14.35 -12.60 -18.28
CA GLU A 161 14.59 -13.38 -17.07
C GLU A 161 13.54 -13.12 -15.98
N LEU A 162 13.29 -11.85 -15.66
CA LEU A 162 12.28 -11.45 -14.67
C LEU A 162 10.86 -11.86 -15.05
N ASN A 163 10.54 -11.85 -16.34
CA ASN A 163 9.22 -12.25 -16.82
C ASN A 163 9.04 -13.77 -16.84
N GLY A 164 10.13 -14.51 -17.04
CA GLY A 164 10.10 -15.95 -17.26
C GLY A 164 9.29 -16.32 -18.51
N ALA A 165 8.65 -17.49 -18.46
CA ALA A 165 7.73 -17.91 -19.50
C ALA A 165 6.51 -16.97 -19.59
N VAL A 166 5.82 -16.99 -20.73
CA VAL A 166 4.61 -16.19 -20.95
C VAL A 166 3.59 -16.49 -19.83
N GLY A 167 3.14 -15.45 -19.13
CA GLY A 167 2.18 -15.56 -18.04
C GLY A 167 2.78 -15.89 -16.66
N GLN A 168 4.00 -16.43 -16.58
CA GLN A 168 4.60 -16.89 -15.32
C GLN A 168 4.69 -15.77 -14.28
N ARG A 169 5.22 -14.60 -14.64
CA ARG A 169 5.30 -13.45 -13.72
C ARG A 169 3.93 -12.95 -13.27
N HIS A 170 2.94 -12.98 -14.16
CA HIS A 170 1.58 -12.56 -13.82
C HIS A 170 0.96 -13.54 -12.81
N GLU A 171 1.05 -14.83 -13.07
CA GLU A 171 0.58 -15.89 -12.15
C GLU A 171 1.29 -15.81 -10.80
N ALA A 172 2.61 -15.67 -10.78
CA ALA A 172 3.38 -15.49 -9.56
C ALA A 172 2.89 -14.26 -8.76
N GLY A 173 2.60 -13.15 -9.45
CA GLY A 173 2.10 -11.95 -8.80
C GLY A 173 0.70 -12.09 -8.24
N VAL A 174 -0.22 -12.72 -8.97
CA VAL A 174 -1.57 -13.02 -8.46
C VAL A 174 -1.50 -13.94 -7.24
N ASN A 175 -0.59 -14.91 -7.25
CA ASN A 175 -0.42 -15.86 -6.14
C ASN A 175 0.15 -15.24 -4.85
N LEU A 176 0.65 -13.99 -4.89
CA LEU A 176 1.00 -13.23 -3.68
C LEU A 176 -0.24 -12.71 -2.92
N PHE A 177 -1.40 -12.65 -3.57
CA PHE A 177 -2.65 -12.29 -2.91
C PHE A 177 -3.27 -13.54 -2.26
N SER A 178 -3.44 -13.48 -0.94
CA SER A 178 -4.04 -14.59 -0.19
C SER A 178 -5.55 -14.63 -0.43
N LYS A 179 -6.10 -15.83 -0.62
CA LYS A 179 -7.54 -16.02 -0.44
C LYS A 179 -7.86 -16.01 1.05
N LEU A 180 -9.05 -15.51 1.41
CA LEU A 180 -9.49 -15.46 2.81
C LEU A 180 -9.47 -16.85 3.46
N SER A 181 -9.90 -17.90 2.73
CA SER A 181 -9.91 -19.29 3.19
C SER A 181 -8.52 -19.88 3.44
N GLU A 182 -7.47 -19.30 2.86
CA GLU A 182 -6.09 -19.78 2.95
C GLU A 182 -5.27 -18.98 3.98
N LEU A 183 -5.83 -17.92 4.56
CA LEU A 183 -5.08 -16.92 5.33
C LEU A 183 -4.34 -17.53 6.51
N SER A 184 -5.01 -18.39 7.30
CA SER A 184 -4.41 -19.08 8.44
C SER A 184 -3.24 -19.98 8.02
N ALA A 185 -3.42 -20.80 6.97
CA ALA A 185 -2.36 -21.66 6.45
C ALA A 185 -1.16 -20.84 5.92
N ASN A 186 -1.44 -19.72 5.24
CA ASN A 186 -0.40 -18.82 4.75
C ASN A 186 0.42 -18.19 5.89
N HIS A 187 -0.22 -17.86 7.03
CA HIS A 187 0.49 -17.35 8.20
C HIS A 187 1.47 -18.38 8.77
N VAL A 188 1.00 -19.63 8.96
CA VAL A 188 1.86 -20.73 9.43
C VAL A 188 3.06 -20.89 8.50
N ALA A 189 2.79 -20.98 7.19
CA ALA A 189 3.82 -21.21 6.19
C ALA A 189 4.89 -20.09 6.09
N ASN A 190 4.51 -18.83 6.32
CA ASN A 190 5.41 -17.69 6.11
C ASN A 190 6.09 -17.17 7.38
N PHE A 191 5.56 -17.47 8.57
CA PHE A 191 6.01 -16.83 9.80
C PHE A 191 6.21 -17.73 11.02
N PHE A 192 5.73 -18.98 10.98
CA PHE A 192 5.76 -19.88 12.16
C PHE A 192 6.43 -21.23 11.87
N ASN A 193 7.13 -21.34 10.74
CA ASN A 193 7.97 -22.47 10.36
C ASN A 193 9.45 -22.16 10.57
#